data_AF-A0A6G8Q5K6-F1
#
_entry.id   AF-A0A6G8Q5K6-F1
#
_cell.length_a   1.000
_cell.length_b   1.000
_cell.length_c   1.000
_cell.angle_alpha   90.00
_cell.angle_beta   90.00
_cell.angle_gamma   90.00
#
_symmetry.space_group_name_H-M   'P 1'
#
loop_
_entity.id
_entity.type
_entity.pdbx_description
1 polymer ?
#
loop_
_entity_poly.entity_id
_entity_poly.type
_entity_poly.pdbx_seq_one_letter_code
_entity_poly.pdbx_strand_id
1 'polypeptide(L)'
;MPSNDILHARLPPEEGFELYRHRNAGAMRTQGWHGYYWARPTAAGDYEIRSVPASLGEPSTHGGVMPKEAFERLYEKADRV
;
A
#
# COMPACT_ATOMS: atom_id res chain seq x y z
N MET A 1 20.21 -11.72 10.67
CA MET A 1 19.70 -12.20 9.38
C MET A 1 18.32 -11.60 9.20
N PRO A 2 18.05 -10.64 8.29
CA PRO A 2 16.66 -10.29 8.04
C PRO A 2 16.05 -11.46 7.28
N SER A 3 15.13 -12.16 7.94
CA SER A 3 14.55 -13.40 7.45
C SER A 3 13.79 -13.17 6.13
N ASN A 4 13.90 -14.18 5.26
CA ASN A 4 13.30 -14.27 3.94
C ASN A 4 11.75 -14.22 3.94
N ASP A 5 11.14 -14.13 5.12
CA ASP A 5 9.69 -14.15 5.37
C ASP A 5 8.96 -12.86 4.97
N ILE A 6 9.70 -11.76 4.72
CA ILE A 6 9.11 -10.49 4.28
C ILE A 6 8.72 -10.51 2.79
N LEU A 7 9.29 -11.42 1.99
CA LEU A 7 9.12 -11.43 0.53
C LEU A 7 7.72 -11.91 0.10
N HIS A 8 7.04 -12.75 0.89
CA HIS A 8 5.71 -13.27 0.54
C HIS A 8 4.55 -12.33 0.92
N ALA A 9 4.74 -11.42 1.88
CA ALA A 9 3.76 -10.37 2.22
C ALA A 9 3.77 -9.18 1.24
N ARG A 10 4.69 -9.18 0.26
CA ARG A 10 4.88 -8.10 -0.73
C ARG A 10 4.35 -8.44 -2.13
N LEU A 11 3.64 -9.55 -2.29
CA LEU A 11 3.03 -9.85 -3.58
C LEU A 11 1.79 -8.96 -3.77
N PRO A 12 1.66 -8.29 -4.93
CA PRO A 12 0.49 -7.48 -5.22
C PRO A 12 -0.76 -8.37 -5.19
N PRO A 13 -1.90 -7.88 -4.67
CA PRO A 13 -3.11 -8.67 -4.56
C PRO A 13 -3.65 -9.09 -5.93
N GLU A 14 -3.47 -8.23 -6.94
CA GLU A 14 -3.86 -8.47 -8.33
C GLU A 14 -2.84 -7.79 -9.27
N GLU A 15 -2.89 -8.09 -10.56
CA GLU A 15 -2.10 -7.41 -11.59
C GLU A 15 -2.42 -5.91 -11.63
N GLY A 16 -1.39 -5.09 -11.89
CA GLY A 16 -1.52 -3.63 -11.97
C GLY A 16 -1.46 -2.87 -10.65
N PHE A 17 -1.40 -3.56 -9.50
CA PHE A 17 -1.16 -2.91 -8.21
C PHE A 17 0.33 -2.63 -7.97
N GLU A 18 0.63 -1.36 -7.75
CA GLU A 18 1.95 -0.89 -7.35
C GLU A 18 1.96 -0.53 -5.86
N LEU A 19 3.15 -0.57 -5.24
CA LEU A 19 3.29 -0.27 -3.83
C LEU A 19 3.43 1.24 -3.62
N TYR A 20 2.65 1.77 -2.70
CA TYR A 20 2.72 3.17 -2.29
C TYR A 20 2.87 3.25 -0.77
N ARG A 21 3.55 4.30 -0.32
CA ARG A 21 3.69 4.65 1.08
C ARG A 21 2.98 5.96 1.35
N HIS A 22 2.24 6.04 2.45
CA HIS A 22 1.70 7.31 2.91
C HIS A 22 2.86 8.20 3.38
N ARG A 23 2.94 9.43 2.90
CA ARG A 23 4.07 10.35 3.17
C ARG A 23 4.28 10.60 4.67
N ASN A 24 3.19 10.66 5.43
CA ASN A 24 3.24 10.83 6.89
C ASN A 24 3.46 9.55 7.69
N ALA A 25 3.66 8.39 7.04
CA ALA A 25 3.84 7.11 7.74
C ALA A 25 5.03 7.13 8.73
N GLY A 26 6.08 7.89 8.44
CA GLY A 26 7.21 8.07 9.37
C GLY A 26 6.93 9.00 10.54
N ALA A 27 5.99 9.95 10.37
CA ALA A 27 5.63 10.93 11.40
C ALA A 27 4.53 10.40 12.34
N MET A 28 3.63 9.57 11.82
CA MET A 28 2.53 8.99 12.57
C MET A 28 2.99 7.68 13.21
N ARG A 29 3.36 7.73 14.49
CA ARG A 29 3.71 6.55 15.30
C ARG A 29 2.47 5.75 15.74
N THR A 30 1.52 5.55 14.83
CA THR A 30 0.34 4.71 15.10
C THR A 30 0.82 3.26 15.19
N GLN A 31 0.70 2.67 16.36
CA GLN A 31 1.18 1.32 16.64
C GLN A 31 0.48 0.31 15.70
N GLY A 32 1.26 -0.46 14.94
CA GLY A 32 0.74 -1.41 13.94
C GLY A 32 0.48 -0.83 12.55
N TRP A 33 0.55 0.49 12.37
CA TRP A 33 0.44 1.12 11.05
C TRP A 33 1.80 1.30 10.41
N HIS A 34 2.07 0.53 9.38
CA HIS A 34 3.30 0.61 8.58
C HIS A 34 3.16 1.59 7.40
N GLY A 35 1.93 2.04 7.10
CA GLY A 35 1.65 3.08 6.11
C GLY A 35 1.86 2.68 4.66
N TYR A 36 1.93 1.39 4.35
CA TYR A 36 2.00 0.90 2.97
C TYR A 36 0.64 0.46 2.45
N TYR A 37 0.41 0.76 1.18
CA TYR A 37 -0.82 0.49 0.47
C TYR A 37 -0.50 0.02 -0.93
N TRP A 38 -1.27 -0.95 -1.43
CA TRP A 38 -1.30 -1.26 -2.85
C TRP A 38 -2.22 -0.28 -3.53
N ALA A 39 -1.80 0.32 -4.64
CA ALA A 39 -2.68 1.15 -5.44
C ALA A 39 -2.57 0.86 -6.93
N ARG A 40 -3.70 0.96 -7.63
CA ARG A 40 -3.76 0.91 -9.09
C ARG A 40 -4.61 2.05 -9.63
N PRO A 41 -4.26 2.66 -10.78
CA PRO A 41 -5.14 3.59 -11.45
C PRO A 41 -6.37 2.85 -11.97
N THR A 42 -7.52 3.49 -11.84
CA THR A 42 -8.81 3.06 -12.37
C THR A 42 -9.05 3.68 -13.75
N ALA A 43 -10.02 3.17 -14.50
CA ALA A 43 -10.40 3.74 -15.80
C ALA A 43 -10.87 5.20 -15.71
N ALA A 44 -11.38 5.63 -14.55
CA ALA A 44 -11.81 7.01 -14.30
C ALA A 44 -10.63 7.97 -13.99
N GLY A 45 -9.41 7.44 -13.84
CA GLY A 45 -8.23 8.21 -13.47
C GLY A 45 -7.95 8.28 -11.96
N ASP A 46 -8.88 7.80 -11.13
CA ASP A 46 -8.72 7.68 -9.68
C ASP A 46 -7.88 6.45 -9.29
N TYR A 47 -7.56 6.29 -8.01
CA TYR A 47 -6.76 5.15 -7.52
C TYR A 47 -7.58 4.22 -6.64
N GLU A 48 -7.65 2.94 -6.99
CA GLU A 48 -8.10 1.92 -6.04
C GLU A 48 -6.97 1.63 -5.07
N ILE A 49 -7.24 1.72 -3.77
CA ILE A 49 -6.28 1.43 -2.71
C ILE A 49 -6.66 0.16 -1.96
N ARG A 50 -5.65 -0.63 -1.60
CA ARG A 50 -5.80 -1.78 -0.70
C ARG A 50 -4.75 -1.72 0.38
N SER A 51 -5.16 -2.06 1.60
CA SER A 51 -4.25 -2.12 2.74
C SER A 51 -3.23 -3.24 2.53
N VAL A 52 -1.97 -2.95 2.80
CA VAL A 52 -0.98 -4.01 3.00
C VAL A 52 -1.23 -4.57 4.39
N PRO A 53 -1.38 -5.89 4.56
CA PRO A 53 -1.55 -6.49 5.88
C PRO A 53 -0.27 -6.31 6.70
N ALA A 54 -0.43 -6.05 8.00
CA ALA A 54 0.70 -5.90 8.93
C ALA A 54 1.35 -7.24 9.30
N SER A 55 0.61 -8.34 9.13
CA SER A 55 1.01 -9.70 9.52
C SER A 55 0.83 -10.70 8.37
N LEU A 56 1.64 -11.75 8.36
CA LEU A 56 1.57 -12.85 7.40
C LEU A 56 0.22 -13.59 7.50
N GLY A 57 -0.46 -13.79 6.36
CA GLY A 57 -1.68 -14.60 6.26
C GLY A 57 -2.99 -13.81 6.37
N GLU A 58 -2.95 -12.50 6.62
CA GLU A 58 -4.14 -11.66 6.59
C GLU A 58 -4.46 -11.22 5.14
N PRO A 59 -5.74 -11.28 4.72
CA PRO A 59 -6.12 -10.80 3.41
C PRO A 59 -5.97 -9.28 3.33
N SER A 60 -5.43 -8.80 2.19
CA SER A 60 -5.44 -7.38 1.86
C SER A 60 -6.89 -6.89 1.83
N THR A 61 -7.22 -5.93 2.70
CA THR A 61 -8.58 -5.40 2.77
C THR A 61 -8.74 -4.25 1.79
N HIS A 62 -9.86 -4.25 1.07
CA HIS A 62 -10.23 -3.16 0.15
C HIS A 62 -10.33 -1.84 0.92
N GLY A 63 -9.47 -0.88 0.55
CA GLY A 63 -9.40 0.43 1.20
C GLY A 63 -10.29 1.49 0.54
N GLY A 64 -10.89 1.17 -0.62
CA GLY A 64 -11.74 2.07 -1.39
C GLY A 64 -11.08 2.63 -2.65
N VAL A 65 -11.81 3.51 -3.33
CA VAL A 65 -11.29 4.32 -4.44
C VAL A 65 -11.06 5.74 -3.95
N MET A 66 -9.87 6.27 -4.23
CA MET A 66 -9.44 7.59 -3.82
C MET A 66 -9.26 8.50 -5.06
N PRO A 67 -9.73 9.76 -5.00
CA PRO A 67 -9.51 10.71 -6.07
C PRO A 67 -8.02 10.90 -6.38
N LYS A 68 -7.66 10.97 -7.67
CA LYS A 68 -6.27 11.11 -8.12
C LYS A 68 -5.46 12.16 -7.37
N GLU A 69 -5.97 13.39 -7.33
CA GLU A 69 -5.26 14.53 -6.72
C GLU A 69 -4.99 14.30 -5.22
N ALA A 70 -5.96 13.73 -4.52
CA ALA A 70 -5.82 13.43 -3.10
C ALA A 70 -4.79 12.31 -2.88
N PHE A 71 -4.81 11.30 -3.74
CA PHE A 71 -3.87 10.17 -3.69
C PHE A 71 -2.43 10.62 -3.93
N GLU A 72 -2.16 11.31 -5.05
CA GLU A 72 -0.81 11.77 -5.41
C GLU A 72 -0.22 12.75 -4.37
N ARG A 73 -1.07 13.50 -3.67
CA ARG A 73 -0.67 14.40 -2.58
C ARG A 73 -0.28 13.66 -1.31
N LEU A 74 -0.97 12.57 -0.96
CA LEU A 74 -0.82 11.87 0.32
C LEU A 74 0.12 10.68 0.25
N TYR A 75 0.27 10.11 -0.94
CA TYR A 75 1.04 8.90 -1.18
C TYR A 75 2.23 9.19 -2.09
N GLU A 76 3.26 8.38 -1.94
CA GLU A 76 4.42 8.33 -2.81
C GLU A 76 4.67 6.90 -3.23
N LYS A 77 5.12 6.70 -4.46
CA LYS A 77 5.45 5.37 -4.97
C LYS A 77 6.64 4.83 -4.18
N ALA A 78 6.49 3.63 -3.66
CA ALA A 78 7.54 2.95 -2.91
C ALA A 78 8.20 1.90 -3.79
N ASP A 79 9.54 1.87 -3.77
CA ASP A 79 10.27 0.82 -4.47
C ASP A 79 10.05 -0.54 -3.79
N ARG A 80 9.88 -1.57 -4.62
CA ARG A 80 9.95 -2.95 -4.16
C ARG A 80 11.42 -3.28 -3.89
N VAL A 81 11.83 -3.20 -2.62
CA VAL A 81 13.09 -3.78 -2.14
C VAL A 81 13.01 -5.30 -2.08
#